data_AF-A0A8P4GUJ6-F1
#
_entry.id   AF-A0A8P4GUJ6-F1
#
_cell.length_a   1.000
_cell.length_b   1.000
_cell.length_c   1.000
_cell.angle_alpha   90.00
_cell.angle_beta   90.00
_cell.angle_gamma   90.00
#
_symmetry.space_group_name_H-M   'P 1'
#
loop_
_entity.id
_entity.type
_entity.pdbx_description
1 polymer ?
#
loop_
_entity_poly.entity_id
_entity_poly.type
_entity_poly.pdbx_seq_one_letter_code
_entity_poly.pdbx_strand_id
1 'polypeptide(L)' 'TNRTDEIQNKSDKARFVIDTVRKKGEAAGSEMIDFLCEVDPFLSEHLGLI' A
#
# COMPACT_ATOMS: atom_id res chain seq x y z
N THR A 1 -5.67 -26.48 4.90
CA THR A 1 -4.75 -25.60 4.17
C THR A 1 -5.56 -24.45 3.63
N ASN A 2 -5.74 -23.31 4.33
CA ASN A 2 -6.58 -22.23 3.74
C ASN A 2 -6.66 -20.85 4.44
N ARG A 3 -5.66 -20.36 5.19
CA ARG A 3 -5.70 -18.96 5.69
C ARG A 3 -4.36 -18.28 5.62
N THR A 4 -3.31 -19.02 5.94
CA THR A 4 -1.92 -18.57 5.81
C THR A 4 -1.61 -18.24 4.35
N ASP A 5 -2.03 -19.09 3.41
CA ASP A 5 -1.84 -18.88 1.97
C ASP A 5 -2.55 -17.61 1.44
N GLU A 6 -3.74 -17.30 1.97
CA GLU A 6 -4.51 -16.10 1.57
C GLU A 6 -3.93 -14.80 2.13
N ILE A 7 -3.47 -14.82 3.39
CA ILE A 7 -2.81 -13.67 4.03
C ILE A 7 -1.46 -13.40 3.34
N GLN A 8 -0.71 -14.46 3.01
CA GLN A 8 0.52 -14.35 2.21
C GLN A 8 0.22 -13.71 0.85
N ASN A 9 -0.79 -14.18 0.13
CA ASN A 9 -1.18 -13.61 -1.17
C ASN A 9 -1.55 -12.11 -1.11
N LYS A 10 -2.30 -11.68 -0.07
CA LYS A 10 -2.61 -10.26 0.11
C LYS A 10 -1.37 -9.42 0.43
N SER A 11 -0.49 -9.95 1.27
CA SER A 11 0.76 -9.28 1.67
C SER A 11 1.73 -9.17 0.49
N ASP A 12 1.83 -10.22 -0.33
CA ASP A 12 2.68 -10.24 -1.53
C ASP A 12 2.17 -9.25 -2.59
N LYS A 13 0.84 -9.13 -2.75
CA LYS A 13 0.24 -8.11 -3.61
C LYS A 13 0.54 -6.70 -3.12
N ALA A 14 0.36 -6.43 -1.82
CA ALA A 14 0.69 -5.13 -1.24
C ALA A 14 2.16 -4.78 -1.48
N ARG A 15 3.08 -5.71 -1.21
CA ARG A 15 4.51 -5.53 -1.48
C ARG A 15 4.78 -5.21 -2.94
N PHE A 16 4.18 -5.97 -3.86
CA PHE A 16 4.35 -5.75 -5.30
C PHE A 16 3.92 -4.34 -5.73
N VAL A 17 2.79 -3.85 -5.23
CA VAL A 17 2.30 -2.50 -5.53
C VAL A 17 3.29 -1.45 -5.01
N ILE A 18 3.69 -1.54 -3.74
CA ILE A 18 4.63 -0.58 -3.12
C ILE A 18 5.98 -0.58 -3.87
N ASP A 19 6.54 -1.74 -4.18
CA ASP A 19 7.80 -1.85 -4.91
C ASP A 19 7.69 -1.28 -6.33
N THR A 20 6.56 -1.47 -6.99
CA THR A 20 6.32 -0.92 -8.33
C THR A 20 6.25 0.60 -8.29
N VAL A 21 5.53 1.17 -7.31
CA VAL A 21 5.43 2.62 -7.15
C VAL A 21 6.78 3.23 -6.79
N ARG A 22 7.54 2.62 -5.87
CA ARG A 22 8.90 3.08 -5.53
C ARG A 22 9.83 3.12 -6.74
N LYS A 23 9.73 2.15 -7.66
CA LYS A 23 10.52 2.14 -8.90
C LYS A 23 10.14 3.25 -9.89
N LYS A 24 8.94 3.82 -9.78
CA LYS A 24 8.48 4.94 -10.64
C LYS A 24 8.99 6.30 -10.15
N GLY A 25 9.57 6.38 -8.96
CA GLY A 25 10.12 7.61 -8.40
C GLY A 25 9.17 8.34 -7.45
N GLU A 26 9.65 9.44 -6.88
CA GLU A 26 8.99 10.13 -5.76
C GLU A 26 7.62 10.70 -6.10
N ALA A 27 7.42 11.18 -7.34
CA ALA A 27 6.13 11.72 -7.78
C ALA A 27 5.02 10.66 -7.71
N ALA A 28 5.30 9.43 -8.18
CA ALA A 28 4.36 8.33 -8.10
C ALA A 28 4.12 7.88 -6.65
N GLY A 29 5.16 7.95 -5.80
CA GLY A 29 5.03 7.70 -4.36
C GLY A 29 4.09 8.69 -3.67
N SER A 30 4.19 9.97 -4.03
CA SER A 30 3.32 11.02 -3.50
C SER A 30 1.87 10.81 -3.94
N GLU A 31 1.64 10.52 -5.22
CA GLU A 31 0.30 10.22 -5.75
C GLU A 31 -0.34 8.98 -5.09
N MET A 32 0.47 7.96 -4.79
CA MET A 32 -0.02 6.78 -4.06
C MET A 32 -0.42 7.11 -2.62
N ILE A 33 0.30 8.01 -1.94
CA ILE A 33 -0.05 8.45 -0.58
C ILE A 33 -1.36 9.25 -0.61
N ASP A 34 -1.49 10.20 -1.54
CA ASP A 34 -2.73 10.98 -1.70
C ASP A 34 -3.93 10.07 -1.94
N PHE A 35 -3.78 9.07 -2.82
CA PHE A 35 -4.82 8.07 -3.07
C PHE A 35 -5.12 7.20 -1.85
N LEU A 36 -4.10 6.82 -1.08
CA LEU A 36 -4.29 6.04 0.15
C LEU A 36 -5.08 6.83 1.19
N CYS A 37 -4.80 8.13 1.33
CA CYS A 37 -5.54 9.05 2.20
C CYS A 37 -7.00 9.19 1.80
N GLU A 38 -7.31 9.18 0.49
CA GLU A 38 -8.68 9.23 -0.01
C GLU A 38 -9.44 7.91 0.23
N VAL A 39 -8.79 6.77 -0.05
CA VAL A 39 -9.43 5.45 0.01
C VAL A 39 -9.57 4.94 1.45
N ASP A 40 -8.55 5.14 2.28
CA ASP A 40 -8.53 4.69 3.66
C ASP A 40 -7.88 5.74 4.59
N PRO A 41 -8.67 6.74 5.03
CA PRO A 41 -8.19 7.76 5.95
C PRO A 41 -7.71 7.18 7.29
N PHE A 42 -8.35 6.11 7.78
CA PHE A 42 -7.99 5.48 9.05
C PHE A 42 -6.62 4.82 9.00
N LEU A 43 -6.36 4.07 7.92
CA LEU A 43 -5.03 3.51 7.67
C LEU A 43 -3.99 4.60 7.49
N SER A 44 -4.34 5.69 6.82
CA SER A 44 -3.43 6.81 6.59
C SER A 44 -3.06 7.54 7.88
N GLU A 45 -4.04 7.76 8.78
CA GLU A 45 -3.81 8.25 10.15
C GLU A 45 -2.91 7.29 10.93
N HIS A 46 -3.21 5.99 10.87
CA HIS A 46 -2.43 4.96 11.57
C HIS A 46 -0.97 4.88 11.09
N LEU A 47 -0.73 5.17 9.81
CA LEU A 47 0.60 5.23 9.21
C LEU A 47 1.30 6.60 9.40
N GLY A 48 0.62 7.61 9.96
CA GLY A 48 1.16 8.96 10.15
C GLY A 48 1.39 9.72 8.85
N LEU A 49 0.58 9.44 7.82
CA LEU A 49 0.64 10.11 6.51
C LEU A 49 -0.17 11.42 6.49
N ILE A 50 -1.06 11.60 7.47
CA ILE A 50 -1.90 12.79 7.69
C ILE A 50 -1.73 13.33 9.10
#